data_AF-A0A5C7SR05-F1
#
_entry.id   AF-A0A5C7SR05-F1
#
_cell.length_a   1.000
_cell.length_b   1.000
_cell.length_c   1.000
_cell.angle_alpha   90.00
_cell.angle_beta   90.00
_cell.angle_gamma   90.00
#
_symmetry.space_group_name_H-M   'P 1'
#
loop_
_entity.id
_entity.type
_entity.pdbx_description
1 polymer ?
#
loop_
_entity_poly.entity_id
_entity_poly.type
_entity_poly.pdbx_seq_one_letter_code
_entity_poly.pdbx_strand_id
1 'polypeptide(L)'
;MTRAIAAGSRSGCLDASCIVHFRLMLYQYSPDTSSIARHPQKKTIGILFRHTMNHSSLARLGRPLAAGILLAGLCGCAALSAVGVAAGAVDRVMDVAGLGKGRDADGGKPFAVTIKIHAGERLNASGGQANSLVLRVYTLRSHERLKALAYARLSTPEGEREALGEDLMAVRELVLIPGKSYELKLKVTGEASAIGVTGLFRAPYADRWRLAFDARQSADGGIVIGAHACALTASAGTLLTDSGPAASLVGVQCNR
;
A
#
# COMPACT_ATOMS: atom_id res chain seq x y z
N MET A 1 -17.18 5.37 66.48
CA MET A 1 -17.49 3.92 66.51
C MET A 1 -17.03 3.35 65.17
N THR A 2 -15.74 3.19 64.90
CA THR A 2 -14.80 2.15 65.38
C THR A 2 -15.12 0.75 64.83
N ARG A 3 -14.44 0.34 63.75
CA ARG A 3 -13.44 -0.75 63.79
C ARG A 3 -12.74 -0.93 62.44
N ALA A 4 -11.43 -0.76 62.48
CA ALA A 4 -10.48 -1.41 61.59
C ALA A 4 -10.20 -2.83 62.11
N ILE A 5 -9.87 -3.75 61.22
CA ILE A 5 -9.09 -4.96 61.55
C ILE A 5 -7.96 -5.05 60.53
N ALA A 6 -6.74 -5.02 61.05
CA ALA A 6 -5.51 -5.37 60.38
C ALA A 6 -4.87 -6.55 61.13
N ALA A 7 -4.25 -7.47 60.38
CA ALA A 7 -3.17 -8.42 60.71
C ALA A 7 -3.38 -9.70 59.86
N GLY A 8 -2.38 -10.34 59.26
CA GLY A 8 -0.94 -10.11 59.27
C GLY A 8 -0.21 -11.12 58.37
N SER A 9 1.00 -10.71 57.98
CA SER A 9 2.22 -11.45 57.58
C SER A 9 2.19 -12.99 57.46
N ARG A 10 2.71 -13.51 56.33
CA ARG A 10 3.90 -14.40 56.30
C ARG A 10 4.48 -14.54 54.88
N SER A 11 5.76 -14.20 54.79
CA SER A 11 6.87 -14.81 54.05
C SER A 11 6.61 -15.67 52.80
N GLY A 12 7.20 -15.21 51.69
CA GLY A 12 8.29 -15.91 51.00
C GLY A 12 7.95 -17.11 50.13
N CYS A 13 7.97 -16.91 48.81
CA CYS A 13 8.51 -17.89 47.87
C CYS A 13 9.35 -17.14 46.83
N LEU A 14 10.67 -17.32 46.94
CA LEU A 14 11.56 -17.25 45.80
C LEU A 14 11.29 -18.48 44.91
N ASP A 15 11.61 -18.28 43.64
CA ASP A 15 12.06 -19.29 42.67
C ASP A 15 11.09 -19.75 41.57
N ALA A 16 11.70 -19.89 40.40
CA ALA A 16 11.15 -20.07 39.08
C ALA A 16 10.85 -21.55 38.79
N SER A 17 9.56 -21.89 38.66
CA SER A 17 9.07 -22.96 37.80
C SER A 17 7.57 -23.11 37.97
N CYS A 18 6.80 -22.63 36.99
CA CYS A 18 5.54 -23.28 36.62
C CYS A 18 5.24 -22.98 35.15
N ILE A 19 5.95 -23.75 34.32
CA ILE A 19 5.71 -23.98 32.90
C ILE A 19 4.44 -24.84 32.76
N VAL A 20 3.46 -24.33 32.01
CA VAL A 20 2.60 -25.06 31.04
C VAL A 20 1.73 -26.21 31.56
N HIS A 21 0.45 -25.93 31.85
CA HIS A 21 -0.75 -26.63 31.32
C HIS A 21 -1.99 -26.27 32.17
N PHE A 22 -2.99 -25.58 31.61
CA PHE A 22 -4.33 -26.16 31.43
C PHE A 22 -5.28 -25.18 30.73
N ARG A 23 -5.85 -25.69 29.64
CA ARG A 23 -6.82 -25.10 28.71
C ARG A 23 -8.23 -25.37 29.26
N LEU A 24 -9.21 -24.54 28.87
CA LEU A 24 -10.68 -24.66 29.03
C LEU A 24 -11.32 -24.18 30.35
N MET A 25 -12.06 -23.06 30.24
CA MET A 25 -13.37 -22.78 30.85
C MET A 25 -14.10 -21.82 29.87
N LEU A 26 -14.89 -22.34 28.91
CA LEU A 26 -16.36 -22.25 28.86
C LEU A 26 -16.86 -20.78 29.02
N TYR A 27 -17.20 -20.00 27.99
CA TYR A 27 -18.13 -20.16 26.85
C TYR A 27 -19.53 -20.63 27.24
N GLN A 28 -20.34 -19.71 27.78
CA GLN A 28 -21.79 -19.79 27.84
C GLN A 28 -22.40 -18.39 27.68
N TYR A 29 -23.00 -18.11 26.53
CA TYR A 29 -24.12 -17.18 26.44
C TYR A 29 -25.02 -17.59 25.26
N SER A 30 -26.31 -17.73 25.58
CA SER A 30 -27.44 -18.23 24.78
C SER A 30 -27.90 -17.20 23.72
N PRO A 31 -28.72 -17.56 22.71
CA PRO A 31 -30.17 -17.51 22.93
C PRO A 31 -31.05 -18.56 22.21
N ASP A 32 -32.17 -18.85 22.88
CA ASP A 32 -33.54 -19.16 22.46
C ASP A 32 -33.89 -20.20 21.36
N THR A 33 -34.58 -21.23 21.82
CA THR A 33 -35.45 -22.14 21.07
C THR A 33 -36.90 -22.00 21.54
N SER A 34 -37.83 -21.71 20.63
CA SER A 34 -39.28 -22.01 20.67
C SER A 34 -39.93 -21.42 19.41
N SER A 35 -40.89 -22.00 18.70
CA SER A 35 -41.48 -23.33 18.60
C SER A 35 -42.41 -23.30 17.38
N ILE A 36 -42.22 -24.24 16.47
CA ILE A 36 -43.17 -24.97 15.60
C ILE A 36 -44.56 -24.35 15.28
N ALA A 37 -44.86 -24.20 13.98
CA ALA A 37 -46.19 -24.43 13.42
C ALA A 37 -46.16 -24.96 11.95
N ARG A 38 -46.51 -26.25 11.84
CA ARG A 38 -47.08 -27.07 10.75
C ARG A 38 -47.20 -26.55 9.28
N HIS A 39 -46.70 -27.41 8.39
CA HIS A 39 -47.14 -27.80 7.01
C HIS A 39 -48.66 -27.65 6.69
N PRO A 40 -49.14 -27.70 5.40
CA PRO A 40 -48.67 -28.61 4.32
C PRO A 40 -48.71 -28.17 2.81
N GLN A 41 -47.94 -28.93 2.00
CA GLN A 41 -48.27 -29.58 0.71
C GLN A 41 -48.05 -28.95 -0.71
N LYS A 42 -47.36 -29.79 -1.53
CA LYS A 42 -47.36 -29.99 -3.01
C LYS A 42 -46.58 -28.99 -3.87
N LYS A 43 -45.81 -29.35 -4.91
CA LYS A 43 -45.68 -30.51 -5.83
C LYS A 43 -44.25 -30.44 -6.43
N THR A 44 -43.40 -31.47 -6.36
CA THR A 44 -43.10 -32.50 -7.40
C THR A 44 -42.61 -31.97 -8.76
N ILE A 45 -41.57 -32.66 -9.28
CA ILE A 45 -40.88 -32.60 -10.61
C ILE A 45 -39.51 -31.91 -10.48
N GLY A 46 -38.35 -32.59 -10.47
CA GLY A 46 -38.01 -33.94 -10.90
C GLY A 46 -37.50 -33.94 -12.34
N ILE A 47 -36.26 -33.51 -12.59
CA ILE A 47 -35.53 -33.89 -13.80
C ILE A 47 -34.06 -34.17 -13.47
N LEU A 48 -33.73 -35.44 -13.72
CA LEU A 48 -32.47 -36.14 -13.73
C LEU A 48 -31.58 -35.63 -14.88
N PHE A 49 -30.33 -35.22 -14.62
CA PHE A 49 -29.31 -35.15 -15.69
C PHE A 49 -27.94 -35.66 -15.19
N ARG A 50 -27.83 -36.99 -15.29
CA ARG A 50 -26.73 -37.78 -15.85
C ARG A 50 -25.34 -37.12 -15.95
N HIS A 51 -24.39 -37.74 -15.24
CA HIS A 51 -22.94 -37.67 -15.45
C HIS A 51 -22.52 -37.88 -16.92
N THR A 52 -21.54 -37.11 -17.37
CA THR A 52 -20.49 -37.59 -18.30
C THR A 52 -19.18 -36.87 -18.03
N MET A 53 -18.16 -37.62 -17.63
CA MET A 53 -16.75 -37.26 -17.77
C MET A 53 -16.43 -37.01 -19.24
N ASN A 54 -15.54 -36.06 -19.55
CA ASN A 54 -14.86 -36.08 -20.84
C ASN A 54 -13.37 -35.78 -20.68
N HIS A 55 -12.57 -36.79 -21.02
CA HIS A 55 -11.12 -36.73 -21.22
C HIS A 55 -10.86 -36.71 -22.73
N SER A 56 -10.10 -35.75 -23.22
CA SER A 56 -9.43 -35.76 -24.53
C SER A 56 -8.40 -34.62 -24.48
N SER A 57 -7.12 -34.85 -24.22
CA SER A 57 -6.10 -35.53 -25.03
C SER A 57 -5.83 -34.88 -26.39
N LEU A 58 -4.59 -34.38 -26.50
CA LEU A 58 -3.71 -34.41 -27.67
C LEU A 58 -4.03 -33.58 -28.93
N ALA A 59 -3.13 -32.59 -29.12
CA ALA A 59 -2.14 -32.56 -30.20
C ALA A 59 -2.39 -31.68 -31.43
N ARG A 60 -1.23 -31.28 -31.99
CA ARG A 60 -0.95 -30.79 -33.35
C ARG A 60 -1.23 -29.30 -33.55
N LEU A 61 -0.50 -28.52 -34.32
CA LEU A 61 0.67 -28.63 -35.22
C LEU A 61 1.03 -27.14 -35.44
N GLY A 62 2.27 -26.65 -35.36
CA GLY A 62 3.24 -26.75 -36.43
C GLY A 62 3.31 -25.51 -37.35
N ARG A 63 4.33 -24.65 -37.12
CA ARG A 63 5.25 -24.00 -38.11
C ARG A 63 4.68 -22.92 -39.08
N PRO A 64 5.53 -22.17 -39.84
CA PRO A 64 6.84 -21.55 -39.54
C PRO A 64 7.05 -20.12 -40.16
N LEU A 65 8.23 -19.53 -39.87
CA LEU A 65 9.08 -18.62 -40.69
C LEU A 65 8.48 -17.81 -41.85
N ALA A 66 8.78 -16.50 -41.87
CA ALA A 66 9.08 -15.78 -43.11
C ALA A 66 10.18 -14.73 -42.88
N ALA A 67 11.32 -14.98 -43.52
CA ALA A 67 12.40 -14.02 -43.76
C ALA A 67 12.17 -13.31 -45.10
N GLY A 68 12.63 -12.06 -45.22
CA GLY A 68 12.79 -11.34 -46.48
C GLY A 68 12.89 -9.83 -46.26
N ILE A 69 13.67 -9.02 -46.96
CA ILE A 69 14.75 -9.18 -47.95
C ILE A 69 15.42 -7.79 -47.99
N LEU A 70 16.74 -7.75 -48.23
CA LEU A 70 17.52 -6.53 -48.52
C LEU A 70 16.95 -5.74 -49.71
N LEU A 71 17.02 -4.41 -49.65
CA LEU A 71 17.26 -3.59 -50.83
C LEU A 71 18.16 -2.40 -50.49
N ALA A 72 19.37 -2.44 -51.05
CA ALA A 72 20.31 -1.34 -51.14
C ALA A 72 19.92 -0.42 -52.31
N GLY A 73 20.01 0.89 -52.10
CA GLY A 73 19.86 1.92 -53.13
C GLY A 73 20.96 2.97 -53.01
N LEU A 74 21.93 2.87 -53.91
CA LEU A 74 23.02 3.82 -54.15
C LEU A 74 22.51 5.08 -54.88
N CYS A 75 22.96 6.27 -54.51
CA CYS A 75 23.44 7.32 -55.43
C CYS A 75 23.96 8.55 -54.65
N GLY A 76 25.21 8.97 -54.87
CA GLY A 76 25.73 10.25 -54.37
C GLY A 76 27.26 10.28 -54.28
N CYS A 77 27.91 10.83 -55.31
CA CYS A 77 29.36 10.84 -55.53
C CYS A 77 30.18 11.78 -54.63
N ALA A 78 31.36 11.27 -54.25
CA ALA A 78 32.69 11.91 -54.14
C ALA A 78 32.90 13.22 -53.36
N ALA A 79 33.48 13.09 -52.16
CA ALA A 79 34.72 13.81 -51.82
C ALA A 79 35.51 12.96 -50.80
N LEU A 80 36.59 12.33 -51.27
CA LEU A 80 37.59 11.71 -50.41
C LEU A 80 38.48 12.82 -49.81
N SER A 81 38.47 12.94 -48.49
CA SER A 81 39.60 13.41 -47.70
C SER A 81 39.82 12.38 -46.59
N ALA A 82 40.97 11.72 -46.64
CA ALA A 82 41.33 10.63 -45.76
C ALA A 82 41.91 11.11 -44.42
N VAL A 83 41.92 10.16 -43.47
CA VAL A 83 42.74 10.06 -42.24
C VAL A 83 42.14 10.64 -40.96
N GLY A 84 41.75 9.72 -40.07
CA GLY A 84 42.35 9.71 -38.73
C GLY A 84 41.41 9.88 -37.54
N VAL A 85 41.06 8.76 -36.92
CA VAL A 85 41.02 8.55 -35.45
C VAL A 85 40.43 9.68 -34.58
N ALA A 86 39.17 9.52 -34.14
CA ALA A 86 38.74 9.82 -32.77
C ALA A 86 37.28 9.38 -32.56
N ALA A 87 37.10 8.12 -32.15
CA ALA A 87 35.88 7.73 -31.44
C ALA A 87 35.91 8.42 -30.07
N GLY A 88 35.22 9.55 -29.94
CA GLY A 88 35.03 10.23 -28.66
C GLY A 88 35.19 11.75 -28.73
N ALA A 89 34.22 12.45 -29.33
CA ALA A 89 33.93 13.86 -29.04
C ALA A 89 32.70 14.33 -29.86
N VAL A 90 31.51 13.82 -29.58
CA VAL A 90 30.25 14.45 -30.05
C VAL A 90 29.33 14.85 -28.89
N ASP A 91 29.74 14.62 -27.64
CA ASP A 91 28.90 14.82 -26.46
C ASP A 91 28.95 16.24 -25.86
N ARG A 92 29.63 17.20 -26.52
CA ARG A 92 29.94 18.52 -25.91
C ARG A 92 29.54 19.74 -26.74
N VAL A 93 28.52 19.62 -27.60
CA VAL A 93 27.98 20.77 -28.36
C VAL A 93 26.44 20.87 -28.28
N MET A 94 25.79 20.22 -27.31
CA MET A 94 24.31 20.28 -27.13
C MET A 94 23.86 20.83 -25.75
N ASP A 95 24.73 21.56 -25.04
CA ASP A 95 24.39 22.21 -23.75
C ASP A 95 24.01 23.71 -23.88
N VAL A 96 23.92 24.25 -25.11
CA VAL A 96 23.66 25.70 -25.33
C VAL A 96 22.24 26.01 -25.79
N ALA A 97 21.45 25.00 -26.16
CA ALA A 97 20.00 25.14 -26.16
C ALA A 97 19.51 24.46 -24.89
N GLY A 98 18.93 25.21 -23.95
CA GLY A 98 18.36 24.71 -22.69
C GLY A 98 17.15 23.79 -22.86
N LEU A 99 17.27 22.77 -23.72
CA LEU A 99 16.42 21.62 -23.85
C LEU A 99 17.08 20.52 -23.03
N GLY A 100 16.80 20.57 -21.72
CA GLY A 100 17.31 19.62 -20.75
C GLY A 100 17.19 18.19 -21.26
N LYS A 101 18.31 17.47 -21.18
CA LYS A 101 18.42 16.03 -20.95
C LYS A 101 17.05 15.35 -20.93
N GLY A 102 16.74 14.70 -22.05
CA GLY A 102 15.46 14.03 -22.30
C GLY A 102 14.97 13.28 -21.08
N ARG A 103 13.71 13.52 -20.74
CA ARG A 103 12.96 12.95 -19.61
C ARG A 103 12.75 11.43 -19.69
N ASP A 104 13.51 10.70 -20.50
CA ASP A 104 13.26 9.30 -20.82
C ASP A 104 14.56 8.49 -20.83
N ALA A 105 15.16 8.25 -19.66
CA ALA A 105 16.23 7.24 -19.49
C ALA A 105 16.47 6.77 -18.04
N ASP A 106 15.61 7.11 -17.08
CA ASP A 106 15.78 6.69 -15.67
C ASP A 106 14.64 5.80 -15.15
N GLY A 107 13.66 5.46 -15.99
CA GLY A 107 12.50 4.63 -15.62
C GLY A 107 12.80 3.16 -15.29
N GLY A 108 14.08 2.80 -15.13
CA GLY A 108 14.50 1.42 -14.85
C GLY A 108 15.41 1.26 -13.64
N LYS A 109 16.13 2.31 -13.21
CA LYS A 109 17.14 2.14 -12.16
C LYS A 109 16.49 2.26 -10.78
N PRO A 110 16.72 1.32 -9.85
CA PRO A 110 16.22 1.46 -8.49
C PRO A 110 16.77 2.72 -7.82
N PHE A 111 15.89 3.48 -7.17
CA PHE A 111 16.24 4.67 -6.40
C PHE A 111 15.69 4.57 -4.97
N ALA A 112 16.16 5.44 -4.09
CA ALA A 112 15.71 5.48 -2.70
C ALA A 112 14.85 6.72 -2.46
N VAL A 113 13.79 6.58 -1.66
CA VAL A 113 12.97 7.69 -1.18
C VAL A 113 12.97 7.67 0.33
N THR A 114 13.36 8.78 0.96
CA THR A 114 13.30 8.94 2.41
C THR A 114 11.94 9.53 2.79
N ILE A 115 11.27 8.89 3.74
CA ILE A 115 9.96 9.29 4.25
C ILE A 115 10.10 9.55 5.74
N LYS A 116 9.77 10.78 6.16
CA LYS A 116 9.68 11.14 7.57
C LYS A 116 8.22 11.23 7.99
N ILE A 117 7.89 10.64 9.11
CA ILE A 117 6.52 10.56 9.63
C ILE A 117 6.52 11.12 11.05
N HIS A 118 5.68 12.11 11.29
CA HIS A 118 5.47 12.70 12.60
C HIS A 118 4.08 12.30 13.12
N ALA A 119 4.05 11.53 14.21
CA ALA A 119 2.82 11.20 14.90
C ALA A 119 2.51 12.28 15.94
N GLY A 120 1.38 12.97 15.78
CA GLY A 120 0.94 13.99 16.73
C GLY A 120 0.60 13.40 18.10
N GLU A 121 0.58 14.25 19.13
CA GLU A 121 0.24 13.85 20.51
C GLU A 121 -1.19 13.29 20.63
N ARG A 122 -2.10 13.81 19.80
CA ARG A 122 -3.50 13.35 19.73
C ARG A 122 -3.73 12.32 18.63
N LEU A 123 -2.71 11.52 18.27
CA LEU A 123 -2.80 10.51 17.20
C LEU A 123 -4.03 9.60 17.36
N ASN A 124 -4.73 9.34 16.25
CA ASN A 124 -5.83 8.36 16.17
C ASN A 124 -6.81 8.43 17.34
N ALA A 125 -7.25 9.66 17.66
CA ALA A 125 -8.00 9.93 18.87
C ALA A 125 -9.43 9.36 18.78
N SER A 126 -9.93 8.85 19.91
CA SER A 126 -11.31 8.39 20.05
C SER A 126 -11.76 8.66 21.49
N GLY A 127 -12.85 9.41 21.67
CA GLY A 127 -13.32 9.81 23.00
C GLY A 127 -12.25 10.58 23.79
N GLY A 128 -11.57 11.51 23.13
CA GLY A 128 -10.50 12.32 23.72
C GLY A 128 -9.13 11.64 23.88
N GLN A 129 -9.04 10.30 23.86
CA GLN A 129 -7.82 9.53 24.13
C GLN A 129 -7.00 9.29 22.86
N ALA A 130 -5.68 9.52 22.94
CA ALA A 130 -4.74 9.20 21.86
C ALA A 130 -4.47 7.69 21.76
N ASN A 131 -4.36 7.16 20.54
CA ASN A 131 -4.09 5.75 20.27
C ASN A 131 -2.99 5.59 19.23
N SER A 132 -2.39 4.41 19.18
CA SER A 132 -1.53 4.02 18.07
C SER A 132 -2.28 4.01 16.74
N LEU A 133 -1.57 4.28 15.65
CA LEU A 133 -2.09 4.24 14.29
C LEU A 133 -1.31 3.22 13.47
N VAL A 134 -2.01 2.33 12.76
CA VAL A 134 -1.38 1.54 11.71
C VAL A 134 -1.30 2.41 10.45
N LEU A 135 -0.08 2.66 9.99
CA LEU A 135 0.22 3.37 8.76
C LEU A 135 0.73 2.37 7.74
N ARG A 136 0.12 2.34 6.56
CA ARG A 136 0.59 1.55 5.43
C ARG A 136 1.17 2.45 4.36
N VAL A 137 2.34 2.07 3.88
CA VAL A 137 3.07 2.75 2.82
C VAL A 137 3.18 1.78 1.65
N TYR A 138 2.68 2.19 0.50
CA TYR A 138 2.59 1.39 -0.71
C TYR A 138 3.58 1.89 -1.74
N THR A 139 4.27 0.98 -2.41
CA THR A 139 4.89 1.24 -3.69
C THR A 139 3.93 0.79 -4.78
N LEU A 140 3.57 1.69 -5.70
CA LEU A 140 2.51 1.48 -6.67
C LEU A 140 2.97 1.71 -8.11
N ARG A 141 2.47 0.88 -9.04
CA ARG A 141 2.61 1.10 -10.49
C ARG A 141 1.79 2.32 -10.93
N SER A 142 0.59 2.51 -10.37
CA SER A 142 -0.28 3.66 -10.58
C SER A 142 -1.01 4.04 -9.29
N HIS A 143 -1.32 5.33 -9.11
CA HIS A 143 -2.03 5.83 -7.93
C HIS A 143 -3.57 5.80 -8.07
N GLU A 144 -4.10 5.52 -9.26
CA GLU A 144 -5.54 5.64 -9.56
C GLU A 144 -6.40 4.71 -8.69
N ARG A 145 -5.99 3.45 -8.51
CA ARG A 145 -6.72 2.52 -7.63
C ARG A 145 -6.66 2.93 -6.16
N LEU A 146 -5.57 3.58 -5.72
CA LEU A 146 -5.50 4.15 -4.38
C LEU A 146 -6.43 5.36 -4.24
N LYS A 147 -6.54 6.20 -5.28
CA LYS A 147 -7.47 7.35 -5.32
C LYS A 147 -8.92 6.89 -5.17
N ALA A 148 -9.27 5.78 -5.83
CA ALA A 148 -10.61 5.17 -5.78
C ALA A 148 -10.84 4.23 -4.57
N LEU A 149 -9.84 4.02 -3.71
CA LEU A 149 -9.92 3.07 -2.62
C LEU A 149 -10.98 3.48 -1.59
N ALA A 150 -11.97 2.61 -1.38
CA ALA A 150 -12.93 2.78 -0.30
C ALA A 150 -12.29 2.41 1.05
N TYR A 151 -12.50 3.23 2.07
CA TYR A 151 -11.87 3.06 3.40
C TYR A 151 -12.11 1.68 4.02
N ALA A 152 -13.33 1.14 3.86
CA ALA A 152 -13.72 -0.16 4.40
C ALA A 152 -12.86 -1.33 3.89
N ARG A 153 -12.19 -1.17 2.74
CA ARG A 153 -11.30 -2.19 2.18
C ARG A 153 -10.00 -2.34 2.97
N LEU A 154 -9.59 -1.30 3.72
CA LEU A 154 -8.38 -1.34 4.54
C LEU A 154 -8.52 -2.22 5.80
N SER A 155 -9.74 -2.58 6.19
CA SER A 155 -10.01 -3.39 7.40
C SER A 155 -9.40 -4.79 7.34
N THR A 156 -9.09 -5.30 6.15
CA THR A 156 -8.42 -6.59 5.95
C THR A 156 -7.29 -6.46 4.91
N PRO A 157 -6.18 -7.20 5.06
CA PRO A 157 -5.13 -7.23 4.05
C PRO A 157 -5.62 -7.72 2.67
N GLU A 158 -6.59 -8.63 2.64
CA GLU A 158 -7.18 -9.19 1.41
C GLU A 158 -8.00 -8.13 0.68
N GLY A 159 -8.87 -7.43 1.42
CA GLY A 159 -9.72 -6.38 0.86
C GLY A 159 -8.92 -5.25 0.21
N GLU A 160 -7.82 -4.86 0.86
CA GLU A 160 -6.86 -3.89 0.35
C GLU A 160 -6.15 -4.40 -0.91
N ARG A 161 -5.59 -5.61 -0.88
CA ARG A 161 -4.84 -6.18 -2.01
C ARG A 161 -5.73 -6.35 -3.23
N GLU A 162 -6.97 -6.81 -3.06
CA GLU A 162 -7.94 -6.91 -4.15
C GLU A 162 -8.29 -5.54 -4.74
N ALA A 163 -8.41 -4.50 -3.90
CA ALA A 163 -8.74 -3.16 -4.38
C ALA A 163 -7.59 -2.50 -5.15
N LEU A 164 -6.35 -2.67 -4.69
CA LEU A 164 -5.15 -2.15 -5.37
C LEU A 164 -4.70 -3.04 -6.54
N GLY A 165 -5.06 -4.32 -6.55
CA GLY A 165 -4.83 -5.24 -7.67
C GLY A 165 -3.38 -5.27 -8.15
N GLU A 166 -3.20 -5.20 -9.46
CA GLU A 166 -1.89 -5.23 -10.13
C GLU A 166 -1.05 -3.97 -9.92
N ASP A 167 -1.66 -2.88 -9.44
CA ASP A 167 -0.91 -1.65 -9.14
C ASP A 167 -0.10 -1.80 -7.85
N LEU A 168 -0.44 -2.75 -6.98
CA LEU A 168 0.28 -2.99 -5.74
C LEU A 168 1.60 -3.73 -5.98
N MET A 169 2.71 -3.02 -5.84
CA MET A 169 4.04 -3.62 -5.99
C MET A 169 4.65 -4.05 -4.66
N ALA A 170 4.49 -3.23 -3.62
CA ALA A 170 4.98 -3.54 -2.28
C ALA A 170 4.17 -2.81 -1.20
N VAL A 171 4.15 -3.39 -0.01
CA VAL A 171 3.57 -2.78 1.20
C VAL A 171 4.62 -2.74 2.31
N ARG A 172 4.65 -1.65 3.06
CA ARG A 172 5.33 -1.51 4.34
C ARG A 172 4.33 -1.03 5.36
N GLU A 173 4.20 -1.75 6.46
CA GLU A 173 3.30 -1.40 7.56
C GLU A 173 4.13 -0.89 8.75
N LEU A 174 3.67 0.18 9.38
CA LEU A 174 4.26 0.77 10.59
C LEU A 174 3.17 0.98 11.64
N VAL A 175 3.51 0.70 12.90
CA VAL A 175 2.67 1.08 14.04
C VAL A 175 3.24 2.36 14.63
N LEU A 176 2.50 3.45 14.48
CA LEU A 176 2.86 4.76 15.02
C LEU A 176 2.41 4.88 16.47
N ILE A 177 3.27 5.40 17.33
CA ILE A 177 3.00 5.72 18.73
C ILE A 177 2.78 7.25 18.83
N PRO A 178 1.79 7.73 19.61
CA PRO A 178 1.57 9.16 19.81
C PRO A 178 2.85 9.90 20.23
N GLY A 179 3.08 11.08 19.65
CA GLY A 179 4.23 11.95 19.93
C GLY A 179 5.57 11.47 19.35
N LYS A 180 5.62 10.34 18.63
CA LYS A 180 6.86 9.80 18.06
C LYS A 180 7.08 10.24 16.61
N SER A 181 8.33 10.21 16.19
CA SER A 181 8.72 10.42 14.79
C SER A 181 9.46 9.20 14.25
N TYR A 182 9.28 8.94 12.96
CA TYR A 182 9.83 7.79 12.26
C TYR A 182 10.51 8.24 10.97
N GLU A 183 11.55 7.53 10.56
CA GLU A 183 12.16 7.68 9.25
C GLU A 183 12.21 6.32 8.56
N LEU A 184 11.70 6.26 7.34
CA LEU A 184 11.68 5.08 6.48
C LEU A 184 12.44 5.39 5.19
N LYS A 185 13.38 4.52 4.81
CA LYS A 185 14.02 4.56 3.50
C LYS A 185 13.42 3.48 2.62
N LEU A 186 12.60 3.87 1.65
CA LEU A 186 12.06 2.96 0.66
C LEU A 186 13.05 2.80 -0.49
N LYS A 187 13.31 1.55 -0.89
CA LYS A 187 13.94 1.24 -2.17
C LYS A 187 12.83 1.03 -3.19
N VAL A 188 12.80 1.86 -4.22
CA VAL A 188 11.76 1.90 -5.24
C VAL A 188 12.36 1.42 -6.55
N THR A 189 11.69 0.51 -7.24
CA THR A 189 12.10 0.06 -8.58
C THR A 189 11.67 1.11 -9.62
N GLY A 190 12.35 1.16 -10.77
CA GLY A 190 12.04 2.16 -11.80
C GLY A 190 10.61 2.09 -12.36
N GLU A 191 9.95 0.93 -12.23
CA GLU A 191 8.56 0.72 -12.67
C GLU A 191 7.50 1.40 -11.79
N ALA A 192 7.84 1.78 -10.56
CA ALA A 192 6.87 2.37 -9.65
C ALA A 192 6.73 3.88 -9.90
N SER A 193 5.53 4.32 -10.27
CA SER A 193 5.25 5.74 -10.47
C SER A 193 4.87 6.47 -9.19
N ALA A 194 4.33 5.74 -8.19
CA ALA A 194 3.73 6.38 -7.03
C ALA A 194 4.09 5.70 -5.69
N ILE A 195 4.12 6.52 -4.65
CA ILE A 195 4.14 6.10 -3.24
C ILE A 195 2.80 6.48 -2.63
N GLY A 196 2.05 5.47 -2.22
CA GLY A 196 0.78 5.63 -1.51
C GLY A 196 0.97 5.56 0.00
N VAL A 197 0.17 6.30 0.76
CA VAL A 197 0.15 6.21 2.22
C VAL A 197 -1.29 6.23 2.73
N THR A 198 -1.63 5.32 3.63
CA THR A 198 -2.94 5.32 4.30
C THR A 198 -2.79 5.15 5.81
N GLY A 199 -3.59 5.89 6.57
CA GLY A 199 -3.75 5.70 8.01
C GLY A 199 -5.05 4.96 8.32
N LEU A 200 -4.95 3.87 9.07
CA LEU A 200 -6.12 3.11 9.55
C LEU A 200 -6.67 3.75 10.84
N PHE A 201 -7.26 4.94 10.70
CA PHE A 201 -7.92 5.66 11.79
C PHE A 201 -9.17 4.95 12.32
N ARG A 202 -9.47 5.12 13.60
CA ARG A 202 -10.73 4.65 14.19
C ARG A 202 -11.94 5.40 13.62
N ALA A 203 -11.79 6.71 13.42
CA ALA A 203 -12.80 7.59 12.85
C ALA A 203 -12.13 8.58 11.89
N PRO A 204 -11.87 8.20 10.62
CA PRO A 204 -11.18 9.07 9.67
C PRO A 204 -12.05 10.27 9.28
N TYR A 205 -11.43 11.43 9.08
CA TYR A 205 -12.07 12.53 8.36
C TYR A 205 -12.11 12.20 6.86
N ALA A 206 -13.24 12.53 6.21
CA ALA A 206 -13.50 12.20 4.81
C ALA A 206 -12.33 12.63 3.90
N ASP A 207 -11.84 11.70 3.08
CA ASP A 207 -10.70 11.88 2.14
C ASP A 207 -9.39 12.41 2.72
N ARG A 208 -9.22 12.39 4.06
CA ARG A 208 -7.98 12.82 4.71
C ARG A 208 -7.17 11.68 5.30
N TRP A 209 -7.55 10.44 5.04
CA TRP A 209 -6.89 9.24 5.54
C TRP A 209 -5.88 8.63 4.57
N ARG A 210 -5.81 9.13 3.32
CA ARG A 210 -4.87 8.69 2.28
C ARG A 210 -4.11 9.84 1.66
N LEU A 211 -2.90 9.57 1.18
CA LEU A 211 -2.05 10.46 0.40
C LEU A 211 -1.38 9.65 -0.72
N ALA A 212 -1.10 10.28 -1.85
CA ALA A 212 -0.31 9.72 -2.93
C ALA A 212 0.75 10.72 -3.38
N PHE A 213 1.97 10.24 -3.63
CA PHE A 213 3.11 11.04 -4.06
C PHE A 213 3.71 10.46 -5.33
N ASP A 214 4.23 11.31 -6.22
CA ASP A 214 5.06 10.90 -7.33
C ASP A 214 6.38 10.36 -6.78
N ALA A 215 6.68 9.10 -7.06
CA ALA A 215 7.82 8.42 -6.46
C ALA A 215 9.15 9.05 -6.91
N ARG A 216 9.29 9.35 -8.21
CA ARG A 216 10.56 9.82 -8.78
C ARG A 216 10.79 11.28 -8.43
N GLN A 217 9.77 12.12 -8.54
CA GLN A 217 9.86 13.55 -8.23
C GLN A 217 10.04 13.81 -6.73
N SER A 218 9.57 12.91 -5.87
CA SER A 218 9.76 13.02 -4.41
C SER A 218 11.07 12.42 -3.90
N ALA A 219 11.86 11.75 -4.74
CA ALA A 219 13.03 11.00 -4.29
C ALA A 219 14.13 11.88 -3.68
N ASP A 220 14.42 13.02 -4.32
CA ASP A 220 15.54 13.88 -3.92
C ASP A 220 15.18 14.74 -2.70
N GLY A 221 13.97 15.30 -2.67
CA GLY A 221 13.47 16.11 -1.55
C GLY A 221 12.91 15.30 -0.38
N GLY A 222 12.60 14.02 -0.61
CA GLY A 222 11.91 13.16 0.34
C GLY A 222 10.43 13.50 0.53
N ILE A 223 9.78 12.72 1.38
CA ILE A 223 8.38 12.89 1.75
C ILE A 223 8.30 13.15 3.25
N VAL A 224 7.48 14.11 3.67
CA VAL A 224 7.21 14.39 5.09
C VAL A 224 5.72 14.37 5.35
N ILE A 225 5.30 13.49 6.27
CA ILE A 225 3.90 13.23 6.59
C ILE A 225 3.64 13.53 8.07
N GLY A 226 2.54 14.21 8.35
CA GLY A 226 1.97 14.32 9.69
C GLY A 226 0.78 13.38 9.85
N ALA A 227 0.75 12.60 10.92
CA ALA A 227 -0.39 11.78 11.31
C ALA A 227 -1.03 12.34 12.57
N HIS A 228 -2.33 12.67 12.49
CA HIS A 228 -3.04 13.44 13.51
C HIS A 228 -4.18 12.63 14.15
N ALA A 229 -5.17 13.32 14.72
CA ALA A 229 -6.30 12.67 15.38
C ALA A 229 -7.16 11.81 14.43
N CYS A 230 -7.41 12.27 13.20
CA CYS A 230 -8.26 11.56 12.23
C CYS A 230 -7.84 11.78 10.77
N ALA A 231 -6.67 12.38 10.55
CA ALA A 231 -6.23 12.84 9.24
C ALA A 231 -4.72 12.75 9.09
N LEU A 232 -4.28 12.62 7.84
CA LEU A 232 -2.91 12.80 7.39
C LEU A 232 -2.73 14.19 6.78
N THR A 233 -1.50 14.68 6.86
CA THR A 233 -1.01 15.86 6.15
C THR A 233 0.33 15.56 5.48
N ALA A 234 0.67 16.34 4.46
CA ALA A 234 1.97 16.31 3.80
C ALA A 234 2.60 17.70 3.80
N SER A 235 3.86 17.81 4.23
CA SER A 235 4.63 19.07 4.19
C SER A 235 5.80 19.03 3.22
N ALA A 236 6.12 17.86 2.66
CA ALA A 236 7.10 17.69 1.59
C ALA A 236 6.74 16.48 0.71
N GLY A 237 7.26 16.48 -0.52
CA GLY A 237 6.96 15.50 -1.56
C GLY A 237 6.03 16.07 -2.64
N THR A 238 6.10 15.52 -3.85
CA THR A 238 5.23 15.88 -4.97
C THR A 238 3.92 15.11 -4.86
N LEU A 239 2.86 15.77 -4.39
CA LEU A 239 1.54 15.14 -4.24
C LEU A 239 0.88 14.87 -5.59
N LEU A 240 0.22 13.72 -5.69
CA LEU A 240 -0.62 13.30 -6.82
C LEU A 240 -2.12 13.36 -6.49
N THR A 241 -2.48 13.72 -5.26
CA THR A 241 -3.88 13.71 -4.80
C THR A 241 -4.51 15.09 -4.87
N ASP A 242 -5.72 15.19 -5.43
CA ASP A 242 -6.50 16.44 -5.52
C ASP A 242 -7.32 16.77 -4.23
N SER A 243 -7.15 15.98 -3.15
CA SER A 243 -7.97 16.00 -1.94
C SER A 243 -7.70 17.21 -1.03
N GLY A 244 -8.04 18.41 -1.50
CA GLY A 244 -7.90 19.67 -0.74
C GLY A 244 -6.44 19.98 -0.35
N PRO A 245 -6.22 20.96 0.55
CA PRO A 245 -4.86 21.28 0.98
C PRO A 245 -4.35 20.18 1.92
N ALA A 246 -3.71 19.16 1.36
CA ALA A 246 -3.03 18.11 2.12
C ALA A 246 -1.97 18.68 3.08
N ALA A 247 -1.51 19.91 2.84
CA ALA A 247 -0.61 20.64 3.72
C ALA A 247 -1.27 21.26 4.98
N SER A 248 -2.60 21.29 5.06
CA SER A 248 -3.31 22.02 6.12
C SER A 248 -4.39 21.18 6.81
N LEU A 249 -4.51 21.32 8.14
CA LEU A 249 -5.61 20.78 8.95
C LEU A 249 -6.80 21.73 9.07
N VAL A 250 -6.75 22.90 8.43
CA VAL A 250 -7.87 23.86 8.48
C VAL A 250 -9.15 23.18 7.99
N GLY A 251 -10.21 23.26 8.81
CA GLY A 251 -11.50 22.62 8.53
C GLY A 251 -11.60 21.14 8.93
N VAL A 252 -10.50 20.48 9.31
CA VAL A 252 -10.54 19.10 9.80
C VAL A 252 -11.06 19.08 11.23
N GLN A 253 -12.27 18.54 11.41
CA GLN A 253 -12.86 18.32 12.73
C GLN A 253 -12.94 16.81 13.00
N CYS A 254 -12.06 16.33 13.87
CA CYS A 254 -12.13 14.96 14.34
C CYS A 254 -13.23 14.85 15.39
N ASN A 255 -14.09 13.84 15.25
CA ASN A 255 -15.12 13.57 16.26
C ASN A 255 -14.41 13.35 17.61
N ARG A 256 -14.69 14.23 18.57
CA ARG A 256 -13.91 14.38 19.80
C ARG A 256 -14.38 13.39 20.86
#